data_AF-A0A7Z0J4L8-F1
#
_entry.id   AF-A0A7Z0J4L8-F1
#
_cell.length_a   1.000
_cell.length_b   1.000
_cell.length_c   1.000
_cell.angle_alpha   90.00
_cell.angle_beta   90.00
_cell.angle_gamma   90.00
#
_symmetry.space_group_name_H-M   'P 1'
#
loop_
_entity.id
_entity.type
_entity.pdbx_description
1 polymer ?
#
loop_
_entity_poly.entity_id
_entity_poly.type
_entity_poly.pdbx_seq_one_letter_code
_entity_poly.pdbx_strand_id
1 'polypeptide(L)'
;MPRPAPPASASASASASAQPPSAPRRPLSQRTPRPLRSTWIVGAIVLLVLVIAVASAGLPALLIMAGLATLLTAGYALITGRASWAHVPSRKVAAAAVAVSLVAMGMGASLAPVTGGSGSSAQGAVTSPGALAPPVTRTPTRSAKPSATPTATPSTAPAESQVASVSSAAESSTALTQLATLPIKGKAPKTGYDRTGMFGTAWLDVDKNGCDTRNDILARDLGDTTHSGPCRILTGTLTDPYTGSVISFVRGNATSTKVQIDHVVALQNAWVTGAQQLSQAQRVALANDPRNLLAVDGPTNSAKGAGDAATWLPPQKSYRCTYVARQIEVKTAYGLWVAPAEHTAMTRVLASCGGVATTGSPTPPPAAPEPVGVPAPLPAPAPAPAPDPAPAPAPPAAAEPVHPGAFCSTPGVTGVAANGRSYTCGGKGADTKGKYHWNS
;
A
#
# COMPACT_ATOMS: atom_id res chain seq x y z
N MET A 1 -71.45 -37.87 -12.52
CA MET A 1 -70.89 -38.22 -11.19
C MET A 1 -69.93 -37.10 -10.76
N PRO A 2 -70.31 -36.25 -9.80
CA PRO A 2 -69.52 -35.10 -9.38
C PRO A 2 -68.47 -35.46 -8.31
N ARG A 3 -67.29 -34.84 -8.40
CA ARG A 3 -66.17 -34.95 -7.45
C ARG A 3 -66.52 -34.34 -6.08
N PRO A 4 -66.04 -34.91 -4.96
CA PRO A 4 -66.38 -34.46 -3.61
C PRO A 4 -65.61 -33.21 -3.17
N ALA A 5 -66.26 -32.46 -2.28
CA ALA A 5 -65.79 -31.20 -1.66
C ALA A 5 -64.64 -31.41 -0.64
N PRO A 6 -63.81 -30.38 -0.39
CA PRO A 6 -62.75 -30.43 0.62
C PRO A 6 -63.29 -30.26 2.05
N PRO A 7 -62.67 -30.89 3.07
CA PRO A 7 -63.11 -30.80 4.46
C PRO A 7 -62.65 -29.49 5.15
N ALA A 8 -63.47 -29.10 6.13
CA ALA A 8 -63.41 -27.86 6.90
C ALA A 8 -62.25 -27.78 7.91
N SER A 9 -61.80 -26.55 8.14
CA SER A 9 -60.81 -26.13 9.13
C SER A 9 -61.26 -26.43 10.57
N ALA A 10 -60.40 -27.10 11.34
CA ALA A 10 -60.56 -27.25 12.78
C ALA A 10 -59.68 -26.23 13.53
N SER A 11 -60.33 -25.36 14.31
CA SER A 11 -59.70 -24.48 15.30
C SER A 11 -59.21 -25.31 16.49
N ALA A 12 -57.95 -25.12 16.89
CA ALA A 12 -57.42 -25.66 18.15
C ALA A 12 -56.86 -24.53 19.02
N SER A 13 -57.42 -24.44 20.22
CA SER A 13 -57.20 -23.45 21.27
C SER A 13 -55.77 -23.43 21.81
N ALA A 14 -55.26 -22.23 22.09
CA ALA A 14 -53.99 -22.02 22.78
C ALA A 14 -54.12 -22.30 24.28
N SER A 15 -53.40 -23.31 24.78
CA SER A 15 -53.21 -23.55 26.21
C SER A 15 -52.05 -22.72 26.74
N ALA A 16 -52.33 -21.85 27.72
CA ALA A 16 -51.33 -21.12 28.48
C ALA A 16 -50.55 -22.08 29.40
N SER A 17 -49.23 -22.18 29.22
CA SER A 17 -48.33 -22.86 30.15
C SER A 17 -47.70 -21.87 31.12
N ALA A 18 -47.86 -22.14 32.42
CA ALA A 18 -47.29 -21.40 33.53
C ALA A 18 -45.76 -21.56 33.60
N GLN A 19 -45.08 -20.47 33.97
CA GLN A 19 -43.62 -20.35 34.05
C GLN A 19 -43.11 -20.66 35.48
N PRO A 20 -42.03 -21.44 35.69
CA PRO A 20 -41.57 -21.78 37.04
C PRO A 20 -40.73 -20.66 37.69
N PRO A 21 -40.65 -20.61 39.03
CA PRO A 21 -39.98 -19.53 39.77
C PRO A 21 -38.45 -19.58 39.67
N SER A 22 -37.84 -18.39 39.68
CA SER A 22 -36.40 -18.16 39.50
C SER A 22 -35.59 -18.50 40.77
N ALA A 23 -34.49 -19.24 40.60
CA ALA A 23 -33.53 -19.56 41.66
C ALA A 23 -32.63 -18.35 42.05
N PRO A 24 -32.15 -18.24 43.31
CA PRO A 24 -31.34 -17.12 43.76
C PRO A 24 -29.89 -17.18 43.23
N ARG A 25 -29.38 -16.03 42.74
CA ARG A 25 -28.03 -15.89 42.17
C ARG A 25 -26.97 -15.85 43.27
N ARG A 26 -25.96 -16.73 43.20
CA ARG A 26 -24.72 -16.66 44.01
C ARG A 26 -23.86 -15.44 43.60
N PRO A 27 -23.13 -14.81 44.54
CA PRO A 27 -22.20 -13.73 44.22
C PRO A 27 -20.97 -14.27 43.47
N LEU A 28 -20.61 -13.60 42.37
CA LEU A 28 -19.46 -13.92 41.55
C LEU A 28 -18.15 -13.58 42.29
N SER A 29 -17.35 -14.60 42.57
CA SER A 29 -15.97 -14.45 43.04
C SER A 29 -15.12 -13.77 41.97
N GLN A 30 -14.58 -12.59 42.26
CA GLN A 30 -13.68 -11.86 41.38
C GLN A 30 -12.33 -12.60 41.26
N ARG A 31 -12.14 -13.37 40.19
CA ARG A 31 -10.82 -13.85 39.78
C ARG A 31 -10.04 -12.70 39.16
N THR A 32 -8.86 -12.40 39.71
CA THR A 32 -7.91 -11.48 39.09
C THR A 32 -7.40 -12.07 37.76
N PRO A 33 -7.33 -11.29 36.67
CA PRO A 33 -6.94 -11.79 35.36
C PRO A 33 -5.44 -12.11 35.34
N ARG A 34 -5.08 -13.33 34.96
CA ARG A 34 -3.68 -13.71 34.69
C ARG A 34 -3.21 -13.07 33.38
N PRO A 35 -1.98 -12.56 33.29
CA PRO A 35 -1.47 -11.95 32.06
C PRO A 35 -1.39 -12.99 30.93
N LEU A 36 -1.89 -12.60 29.75
CA LEU A 36 -1.90 -13.42 28.54
C LEU A 36 -0.48 -13.67 28.03
N ARG A 37 -0.17 -14.86 27.49
CA ARG A 37 1.15 -15.21 26.93
C ARG A 37 1.70 -14.19 25.92
N SER A 38 0.82 -13.44 25.25
CA SER A 38 1.15 -12.33 24.35
C SER A 38 1.94 -11.19 25.01
N THR A 39 1.71 -10.89 26.30
CA THR A 39 2.41 -9.79 26.99
C THR A 39 3.90 -10.08 27.21
N TRP A 40 4.25 -11.35 27.41
CA TRP A 40 5.65 -11.78 27.57
C TRP A 40 6.43 -11.71 26.26
N ILE A 41 5.77 -11.98 25.13
CA ILE A 41 6.38 -11.90 23.80
C ILE A 41 6.73 -10.45 23.46
N VAL A 42 5.83 -9.50 23.73
CA VAL A 42 6.09 -8.07 23.47
C VAL A 42 7.23 -7.55 24.35
N GLY A 43 7.27 -7.92 25.63
CA GLY A 43 8.38 -7.55 26.52
C GLY A 43 9.74 -8.09 26.07
N ALA A 44 9.78 -9.34 25.59
CA ALA A 44 10.99 -9.95 25.05
C ALA A 44 11.50 -9.26 23.77
N ILE A 45 10.58 -8.85 22.87
CA ILE A 45 10.93 -8.12 21.64
C ILE A 45 11.52 -6.75 21.97
N VAL A 46 10.91 -6.01 22.91
CA VAL A 46 11.41 -4.70 23.34
C VAL A 46 12.81 -4.83 23.94
N LEU A 47 13.03 -5.81 24.82
CA LEU A 47 14.34 -6.08 25.41
C LEU A 47 15.39 -6.43 24.34
N LEU A 48 15.04 -7.27 23.38
CA LEU A 48 15.93 -7.66 22.28
C LEU A 48 16.33 -6.45 21.42
N VAL A 49 15.39 -5.59 21.08
CA VAL A 49 15.66 -4.36 20.30
C VAL A 49 16.58 -3.41 21.07
N LEU A 50 16.41 -3.28 22.39
CA LEU A 50 17.31 -2.47 23.23
C LEU A 50 18.73 -3.05 23.28
N VAL A 51 18.89 -4.37 23.36
CA VAL A 51 20.21 -5.02 23.33
C VAL A 51 20.90 -4.83 21.98
N ILE A 52 20.17 -4.94 20.87
CA ILE A 52 20.71 -4.71 19.51
C ILE A 52 21.15 -3.25 19.32
N ALA A 53 20.39 -2.29 19.87
CA ALA A 53 20.74 -0.87 19.81
C ALA A 53 22.05 -0.55 20.56
N VAL A 54 22.27 -1.19 21.71
CA VAL A 54 23.53 -1.06 22.49
C VAL A 54 24.72 -1.58 21.69
N ALA A 55 24.56 -2.75 21.06
CA ALA A 55 25.63 -3.43 20.34
C ALA A 55 26.09 -2.68 19.07
N SER A 56 25.22 -1.86 18.48
CA SER A 56 25.47 -1.22 17.17
C SER A 56 25.86 0.26 17.23
N ALA A 57 25.39 1.00 18.24
CA ALA A 57 25.53 2.47 18.25
C ALA A 57 25.81 3.08 19.63
N GLY A 58 26.08 2.26 20.65
CA GLY A 58 26.51 2.71 21.98
C GLY A 58 25.41 3.35 22.84
N LEU A 59 25.82 3.93 23.98
CA LEU A 59 24.93 4.49 25.00
C LEU A 59 23.90 5.54 24.48
N PRO A 60 24.25 6.44 23.55
CA PRO A 60 23.29 7.43 23.03
C PRO A 60 22.10 6.79 22.31
N ALA A 61 22.34 5.74 21.53
CA ALA A 61 21.28 5.00 20.84
C ALA A 61 20.39 4.19 21.80
N LEU A 62 20.95 3.67 22.89
CA LEU A 62 20.17 3.02 23.95
C LEU A 62 19.17 4.01 24.58
N LEU A 63 19.59 5.25 24.87
CA LEU A 63 18.71 6.25 25.48
C LEU A 63 17.54 6.65 24.56
N ILE A 64 17.81 6.81 23.26
CA ILE A 64 16.76 7.11 22.27
C ILE A 64 15.78 5.95 22.15
N MET A 65 16.29 4.71 22.03
CA MET A 65 15.44 3.53 21.87
C MET A 65 14.67 3.18 23.15
N ALA A 66 15.28 3.34 24.32
CA ALA A 66 14.60 3.19 25.61
C ALA A 66 13.48 4.22 25.77
N GLY A 67 13.75 5.49 25.43
CA GLY A 67 12.75 6.56 25.44
C GLY A 67 11.59 6.30 24.46
N LEU A 68 11.87 5.81 23.25
CA LEU A 68 10.83 5.42 22.30
C LEU A 68 9.97 4.25 22.81
N ALA A 69 10.59 3.22 23.37
CA ALA A 69 9.88 2.07 23.91
C ALA A 69 8.97 2.45 25.08
N THR A 70 9.43 3.32 25.98
CA THR A 70 8.63 3.82 27.11
C THR A 70 7.53 4.78 26.63
N LEU A 71 7.80 5.64 25.65
CA LEU A 71 6.81 6.55 25.06
C LEU A 71 5.66 5.77 24.41
N LEU A 72 5.97 4.76 23.61
CA LEU A 72 4.96 3.91 22.95
C LEU A 72 4.15 3.11 23.98
N THR A 73 4.81 2.56 25.00
CA THR A 73 4.14 1.76 26.04
C THR A 73 3.22 2.61 26.92
N ALA A 74 3.66 3.81 27.30
CA ALA A 74 2.86 4.75 28.10
C ALA A 74 1.74 5.39 27.27
N GLY A 75 2.01 5.74 26.02
CA GLY A 75 1.02 6.27 25.07
C GLY A 75 -0.10 5.26 24.78
N TYR A 76 0.25 3.98 24.56
CA TYR A 76 -0.74 2.91 24.42
C TYR A 76 -1.63 2.78 25.67
N ALA A 77 -1.04 2.77 26.87
CA ALA A 77 -1.81 2.69 28.12
C ALA A 77 -2.75 3.89 28.32
N LEU A 78 -2.36 5.09 27.91
CA LEU A 78 -3.19 6.29 27.95
C LEU A 78 -4.36 6.22 26.96
N ILE A 79 -4.10 5.78 25.73
CA ILE A 79 -5.11 5.71 24.66
C ILE A 79 -6.13 4.60 24.94
N THR A 80 -5.68 3.41 25.33
CA THR A 80 -6.58 2.26 25.49
C THR A 80 -7.18 2.12 26.89
N GLY A 81 -6.67 2.88 27.87
CA GLY A 81 -7.11 2.81 29.28
C GLY A 81 -6.88 1.44 29.94
N ARG A 82 -6.08 0.57 29.31
CA ARG A 82 -5.76 -0.78 29.77
C ARG A 82 -4.34 -0.80 30.28
N ALA A 83 -4.08 -1.52 31.38
CA ALA A 83 -2.73 -1.73 31.86
C ALA A 83 -1.90 -2.40 30.75
N SER A 84 -0.85 -1.73 30.29
CA SER A 84 0.13 -2.31 29.38
C SER A 84 0.86 -3.47 30.07
N TRP A 85 1.59 -4.27 29.29
CA TRP A 85 2.39 -5.39 29.80
C TRP A 85 3.39 -4.97 30.90
N ALA A 86 3.71 -3.67 31.00
CA ALA A 86 4.61 -3.08 31.99
C ALA A 86 3.92 -2.62 33.30
N HIS A 87 2.65 -3.00 33.54
CA HIS A 87 1.89 -2.68 34.77
C HIS A 87 1.99 -1.22 35.21
N VAL A 88 1.64 -0.29 34.33
CA VAL A 88 1.55 1.13 34.71
C VAL A 88 0.33 1.35 35.62
N PRO A 89 0.50 1.71 36.90
CA PRO A 89 -0.56 1.60 37.91
C PRO A 89 -1.59 2.74 37.84
N SER A 90 -1.29 3.85 37.15
CA SER A 90 -2.25 4.94 36.97
C SER A 90 -1.95 5.82 35.75
N ARG A 91 -2.96 6.55 35.28
CA ARG A 91 -2.83 7.52 34.18
C ARG A 91 -1.83 8.65 34.48
N LYS A 92 -1.68 9.02 35.77
CA LYS A 92 -0.70 10.03 36.21
C LYS A 92 0.74 9.51 36.07
N VAL A 93 0.98 8.23 36.38
CA VAL A 93 2.29 7.59 36.20
C VAL A 93 2.61 7.41 34.71
N ALA A 94 1.62 7.11 33.88
CA ALA A 94 1.79 7.06 32.43
C ALA A 94 2.18 8.43 31.83
N ALA A 95 1.54 9.52 32.27
CA ALA A 95 1.90 10.87 31.83
C ALA A 95 3.32 11.29 32.27
N ALA A 96 3.71 10.95 33.49
CA ALA A 96 5.08 11.18 33.97
C ALA A 96 6.12 10.37 33.16
N ALA A 97 5.81 9.12 32.80
CA ALA A 97 6.68 8.28 31.97
C ALA A 97 6.88 8.85 30.57
N VAL A 98 5.84 9.44 29.96
CA VAL A 98 5.95 10.13 28.65
C VAL A 98 6.93 11.32 28.74
N ALA A 99 6.84 12.14 29.79
CA ALA A 99 7.74 13.28 29.96
C ALA A 99 9.21 12.84 30.14
N VAL A 100 9.46 11.83 30.97
CA VAL A 100 10.82 11.26 31.16
C VAL A 100 11.36 10.65 29.86
N SER A 101 10.50 10.03 29.05
CA SER A 101 10.88 9.43 27.76
C SER A 101 11.36 10.47 26.74
N LEU A 102 10.68 11.62 26.66
CA LEU A 102 11.06 12.71 25.76
C LEU A 102 12.38 13.36 26.18
N VAL A 103 12.62 13.50 27.49
CA VAL A 103 13.91 13.97 28.02
C VAL A 103 15.05 13.00 27.69
N ALA A 104 14.82 11.69 27.86
CA ALA A 104 15.81 10.66 27.51
C ALA A 104 16.15 10.65 26.01
N MET A 105 15.15 10.79 25.14
CA MET A 105 15.35 10.91 23.69
C MET A 105 16.13 12.17 23.31
N GLY A 106 15.80 13.32 23.92
CA GLY A 106 16.52 14.57 23.70
C GLY A 106 17.98 14.49 24.13
N MET A 107 18.26 13.88 25.28
CA MET A 107 19.63 13.71 25.79
C MET A 107 20.46 12.75 24.94
N GLY A 108 19.85 11.67 24.43
CA GLY A 108 20.52 10.76 23.50
C GLY A 108 20.85 11.40 22.15
N ALA A 109 19.99 12.27 21.63
CA ALA A 109 20.24 13.02 20.39
C ALA A 109 21.40 14.03 20.54
N SER A 110 21.51 14.69 21.70
CA SER A 110 22.58 15.67 21.99
C SER A 110 23.96 15.04 22.16
N LEU A 111 24.04 13.73 22.44
CA LEU A 111 25.29 13.00 22.65
C LEU A 111 25.74 12.20 21.42
N ALA A 112 24.97 12.24 20.32
CA ALA A 112 25.31 11.54 19.09
C ALA A 112 26.36 12.33 18.27
N PRO A 113 27.42 11.69 17.77
CA PRO A 113 28.42 12.38 16.96
C PRO A 113 27.81 12.87 15.64
N VAL A 114 27.98 14.16 15.35
CA VAL A 114 27.57 14.78 14.09
C VAL A 114 28.48 14.28 12.96
N THR A 115 28.01 13.35 12.14
CA THR A 115 28.70 12.95 10.91
C THR A 115 28.47 14.02 9.84
N GLY A 116 29.30 15.07 9.88
CA GLY A 116 29.41 16.06 8.82
C GLY A 116 30.00 15.41 7.56
N GLY A 117 29.20 15.35 6.49
CA GLY A 117 29.68 14.96 5.17
C GLY A 117 30.66 16.00 4.63
N SER A 118 31.94 15.66 4.59
CA SER A 118 32.93 16.40 3.77
C SER A 118 33.04 15.73 2.42
N GLY A 119 32.60 16.43 1.38
CA GLY A 119 32.99 16.14 0.01
C GLY A 119 34.50 16.34 -0.13
N SER A 120 35.16 15.47 -0.89
CA SER A 120 36.55 15.66 -1.27
C SER A 120 36.64 15.60 -2.79
N SER A 121 36.89 16.76 -3.37
CA SER A 121 37.39 16.92 -4.73
C SER A 121 38.88 17.26 -4.66
N ALA A 122 39.62 16.65 -5.58
CA ALA A 122 40.75 17.20 -6.34
C ALA A 122 42.21 16.90 -5.93
N GLN A 123 42.94 16.52 -6.98
CA GLN A 123 44.33 16.90 -7.36
C GLN A 123 45.53 16.01 -6.94
N GLY A 124 45.91 15.18 -7.92
CA GLY A 124 47.23 14.91 -8.51
C GLY A 124 48.55 15.26 -7.80
N ALA A 125 49.52 14.36 -7.95
CA ALA A 125 50.93 14.72 -8.18
C ALA A 125 51.71 13.54 -8.80
N VAL A 126 52.62 13.92 -9.70
CA VAL A 126 53.54 13.15 -10.54
C VAL A 126 54.74 12.64 -9.73
N THR A 127 55.23 11.41 -9.95
CA THR A 127 56.69 11.14 -10.04
C THR A 127 57.01 9.77 -10.69
N SER A 128 57.93 9.81 -11.66
CA SER A 128 58.72 8.69 -12.21
C SER A 128 59.98 8.48 -11.34
N PRO A 129 60.71 7.33 -11.39
CA PRO A 129 61.64 6.95 -12.48
C PRO A 129 61.52 5.44 -12.88
N GLY A 130 61.80 4.97 -14.10
CA GLY A 130 63.12 4.81 -14.73
C GLY A 130 63.93 3.70 -14.02
N ALA A 131 64.46 2.61 -14.60
CA ALA A 131 64.61 2.07 -15.94
C ALA A 131 65.13 0.60 -15.79
N LEU A 132 64.95 -0.27 -16.79
CA LEU A 132 65.94 -1.23 -17.36
C LEU A 132 65.24 -2.37 -18.13
N ALA A 133 65.53 -2.44 -19.43
CA ALA A 133 65.22 -3.53 -20.37
C ALA A 133 66.19 -4.73 -20.13
N PRO A 134 66.08 -5.91 -20.80
CA PRO A 134 66.12 -6.09 -22.27
C PRO A 134 65.12 -7.14 -22.85
N PRO A 135 65.10 -7.35 -24.19
CA PRO A 135 63.99 -7.96 -24.91
C PRO A 135 64.23 -9.44 -25.26
N VAL A 136 63.15 -10.20 -25.51
CA VAL A 136 63.25 -11.48 -26.22
C VAL A 136 62.25 -11.52 -27.37
N THR A 137 62.81 -11.40 -28.57
CA THR A 137 62.26 -11.71 -29.89
C THR A 137 61.83 -13.17 -29.97
N ARG A 138 60.60 -13.47 -30.44
CA ARG A 138 60.32 -14.65 -31.29
C ARG A 138 59.21 -14.38 -32.31
N THR A 139 59.61 -14.58 -33.56
CA THR A 139 58.92 -14.53 -34.86
C THR A 139 57.87 -15.67 -35.01
N PRO A 140 56.92 -15.59 -35.96
CA PRO A 140 55.74 -16.46 -36.02
C PRO A 140 56.01 -17.74 -36.81
N THR A 141 55.22 -18.80 -36.56
CA THR A 141 55.16 -19.98 -37.43
C THR A 141 53.73 -20.17 -37.92
N ARG A 142 53.63 -20.26 -39.25
CA ARG A 142 52.45 -20.44 -40.08
C ARG A 142 52.37 -21.91 -40.48
N SER A 143 51.18 -22.52 -40.40
CA SER A 143 50.70 -23.68 -41.18
C SER A 143 49.47 -24.27 -40.49
N ALA A 144 48.47 -24.89 -41.10
CA ALA A 144 47.85 -24.92 -42.43
C ALA A 144 46.63 -25.87 -42.26
N LYS A 145 45.48 -25.51 -42.85
CA LYS A 145 44.24 -26.32 -43.06
C LYS A 145 44.60 -27.66 -43.80
N PRO A 146 43.81 -28.78 -43.84
CA PRO A 146 42.33 -28.77 -43.88
C PRO A 146 41.49 -30.00 -43.41
N SER A 147 40.17 -29.76 -43.41
CA SER A 147 39.06 -30.68 -43.78
C SER A 147 38.66 -31.84 -42.87
N ALA A 148 37.45 -31.76 -42.32
CA ALA A 148 36.45 -32.84 -42.43
C ALA A 148 35.04 -32.32 -42.09
N THR A 149 34.18 -32.33 -43.11
CA THR A 149 32.71 -32.30 -43.03
C THR A 149 32.19 -33.48 -42.21
N PRO A 150 31.10 -33.32 -41.45
CA PRO A 150 30.05 -34.33 -41.51
C PRO A 150 28.69 -33.72 -41.89
N THR A 151 28.17 -34.31 -42.96
CA THR A 151 26.78 -34.54 -43.35
C THR A 151 25.71 -34.07 -42.37
N ALA A 152 24.92 -33.10 -42.81
CA ALA A 152 23.66 -32.71 -42.20
C ALA A 152 22.63 -33.84 -42.36
N THR A 153 22.27 -34.47 -41.25
CA THR A 153 21.00 -35.19 -41.10
C THR A 153 19.93 -34.15 -40.76
N PRO A 154 18.75 -34.12 -41.40
CA PRO A 154 17.69 -33.21 -41.02
C PRO A 154 17.11 -33.69 -39.68
N SER A 155 17.60 -33.12 -38.58
CA SER A 155 17.02 -33.29 -37.26
C SER A 155 15.78 -32.38 -37.18
N THR A 156 14.61 -32.98 -37.34
CA THR A 156 13.32 -32.40 -36.98
C THR A 156 13.35 -31.97 -35.50
N ALA A 157 13.70 -30.72 -35.24
CA ALA A 157 13.52 -30.05 -33.96
C ALA A 157 12.12 -29.40 -33.92
N PRO A 158 11.45 -29.37 -32.76
CA PRO A 158 10.00 -29.25 -32.68
C PRO A 158 9.48 -27.85 -33.03
N ALA A 159 8.34 -27.81 -33.72
CA ALA A 159 7.61 -26.62 -34.16
C ALA A 159 7.07 -25.71 -33.03
N GLU A 160 7.37 -26.02 -31.77
CA GLU A 160 6.76 -25.40 -30.58
C GLU A 160 7.30 -23.98 -30.29
N SER A 161 8.57 -23.69 -30.62
CA SER A 161 9.13 -22.34 -30.44
C SER A 161 8.62 -21.31 -31.45
N GLN A 162 8.17 -21.75 -32.64
CA GLN A 162 7.65 -20.85 -33.66
C GLN A 162 6.23 -20.37 -33.29
N VAL A 163 5.35 -21.24 -32.80
CA VAL A 163 3.97 -20.86 -32.42
C VAL A 163 3.91 -19.89 -31.22
N ALA A 164 4.76 -20.02 -30.21
CA ALA A 164 4.81 -19.09 -29.08
C ALA A 164 5.25 -17.67 -29.50
N SER A 165 6.21 -17.58 -30.42
CA SER A 165 6.71 -16.29 -30.94
C SER A 165 5.66 -15.55 -31.79
N VAL A 166 4.89 -16.27 -32.60
CA VAL A 166 3.84 -15.69 -33.46
C VAL A 166 2.66 -15.19 -32.61
N SER A 167 2.28 -15.93 -31.55
CA SER A 167 1.24 -15.50 -30.62
C SER A 167 1.61 -14.19 -29.91
N SER A 168 2.86 -14.07 -29.45
CA SER A 168 3.32 -12.85 -28.77
C SER A 168 3.33 -11.61 -29.68
N ALA A 169 3.61 -11.78 -30.97
CA ALA A 169 3.58 -10.71 -31.95
C ALA A 169 2.15 -10.26 -32.26
N ALA A 170 1.20 -11.20 -32.38
CA ALA A 170 -0.21 -10.90 -32.59
C ALA A 170 -0.83 -10.15 -31.40
N GLU A 171 -0.55 -10.59 -30.17
CA GLU A 171 -0.98 -9.89 -28.95
C GLU A 171 -0.41 -8.47 -28.90
N SER A 172 0.88 -8.30 -29.23
CA SER A 172 1.54 -7.01 -29.20
C SER A 172 0.98 -6.04 -30.24
N SER A 173 0.64 -6.54 -31.44
CA SER A 173 -0.03 -5.75 -32.47
C SER A 173 -1.41 -5.27 -32.02
N THR A 174 -2.19 -6.16 -31.39
CA THR A 174 -3.51 -5.82 -30.84
C THR A 174 -3.39 -4.78 -29.72
N ALA A 175 -2.42 -4.95 -28.82
CA ALA A 175 -2.14 -4.00 -27.75
C ALA A 175 -1.70 -2.63 -28.28
N LEU A 176 -0.92 -2.56 -29.35
CA LEU A 176 -0.56 -1.29 -30.00
C LEU A 176 -1.79 -0.59 -30.58
N THR A 177 -2.70 -1.33 -31.23
CA THR A 177 -3.97 -0.78 -31.72
C THR A 177 -4.83 -0.24 -30.58
N GLN A 178 -4.95 -0.97 -29.48
CA GLN A 178 -5.70 -0.49 -28.30
C GLN A 178 -5.04 0.73 -27.65
N LEU A 179 -3.72 0.72 -27.51
CA LEU A 179 -2.95 1.85 -26.95
C LEU A 179 -3.21 3.14 -27.73
N ALA A 180 -3.32 3.07 -29.06
CA ALA A 180 -3.62 4.23 -29.90
C ALA A 180 -5.02 4.84 -29.66
N THR A 181 -5.94 4.08 -29.06
CA THR A 181 -7.28 4.57 -28.70
C THR A 181 -7.35 5.18 -27.31
N LEU A 182 -6.37 4.92 -26.45
CA LEU A 182 -6.37 5.44 -25.08
C LEU A 182 -6.07 6.96 -25.09
N PRO A 183 -6.82 7.77 -24.32
CA PRO A 183 -6.47 9.17 -24.17
C PRO A 183 -5.08 9.32 -23.57
N ILE A 184 -4.33 10.32 -24.04
CA ILE A 184 -3.03 10.70 -23.48
C ILE A 184 -3.22 11.98 -22.69
N LYS A 185 -3.03 11.93 -21.37
CA LYS A 185 -3.22 13.07 -20.45
C LYS A 185 -2.19 13.06 -19.32
N GLY A 186 -1.96 14.21 -18.69
CA GLY A 186 -1.18 14.27 -17.45
C GLY A 186 -1.80 13.45 -16.31
N LYS A 187 -1.01 13.12 -15.29
CA LYS A 187 -1.53 12.50 -14.06
C LYS A 187 -2.36 13.52 -13.29
N ALA A 188 -3.56 13.13 -12.88
CA ALA A 188 -4.38 13.92 -11.97
C ALA A 188 -3.75 13.95 -10.56
N PRO A 189 -4.13 14.93 -9.70
CA PRO A 189 -3.70 14.93 -8.31
C PRO A 189 -4.06 13.63 -7.58
N LYS A 190 -3.19 13.21 -6.66
CA LYS A 190 -3.43 12.06 -5.76
C LYS A 190 -4.46 12.38 -4.65
N THR A 191 -4.87 13.63 -4.51
CA THR A 191 -5.76 14.10 -3.45
C THR A 191 -6.97 13.18 -3.26
N GLY A 192 -7.30 12.89 -2.00
CA GLY A 192 -8.43 12.03 -1.64
C GLY A 192 -8.23 10.53 -1.90
N TYR A 193 -7.05 10.09 -2.32
CA TYR A 193 -6.78 8.66 -2.48
C TYR A 193 -6.77 7.94 -1.12
N ASP A 194 -7.81 7.17 -0.86
CA ASP A 194 -7.85 6.11 0.15
C ASP A 194 -8.13 4.77 -0.53
N ARG A 195 -7.22 3.81 -0.38
CA ARG A 195 -7.31 2.53 -1.09
C ARG A 195 -8.59 1.79 -0.72
N THR A 196 -8.88 1.66 0.57
CA THR A 196 -10.01 0.87 1.05
C THR A 196 -11.33 1.60 0.81
N GLY A 197 -11.41 2.90 1.10
CA GLY A 197 -12.61 3.70 0.87
C GLY A 197 -12.97 3.82 -0.61
N MET A 198 -11.98 3.98 -1.50
CA MET A 198 -12.25 4.19 -2.92
C MET A 198 -12.42 2.89 -3.71
N PHE A 199 -11.77 1.80 -3.33
CA PHE A 199 -11.79 0.53 -4.09
C PHE A 199 -12.44 -0.64 -3.34
N GLY A 200 -12.93 -0.41 -2.12
CA GLY A 200 -13.49 -1.43 -1.25
C GLY A 200 -12.43 -2.16 -0.42
N THR A 201 -12.92 -2.97 0.52
CA THR A 201 -12.07 -3.89 1.29
C THR A 201 -11.41 -4.88 0.35
N ALA A 202 -10.16 -5.24 0.63
CA ALA A 202 -9.43 -6.17 -0.22
C ALA A 202 -10.10 -7.55 -0.26
N TRP A 203 -10.10 -8.15 -1.46
CA TRP A 203 -10.53 -9.52 -1.72
C TRP A 203 -12.02 -9.74 -1.45
N LEU A 204 -12.87 -8.99 -2.15
CA LEU A 204 -14.31 -9.23 -2.13
C LEU A 204 -14.64 -10.44 -3.00
N ASP A 205 -15.70 -11.17 -2.66
CA ASP A 205 -16.31 -12.15 -3.57
C ASP A 205 -17.26 -11.40 -4.51
N VAL A 206 -16.72 -10.87 -5.61
CA VAL A 206 -17.48 -10.02 -6.55
C VAL A 206 -18.31 -10.81 -7.55
N ASP A 207 -17.91 -12.05 -7.86
CA ASP A 207 -18.64 -12.95 -8.78
C ASP A 207 -19.65 -13.85 -8.03
N LYS A 208 -19.62 -13.83 -6.69
CA LYS A 208 -20.51 -14.57 -5.78
C LYS A 208 -20.38 -16.08 -5.94
N ASN A 209 -19.17 -16.54 -6.27
CA ASN A 209 -18.88 -17.96 -6.41
C ASN A 209 -18.61 -18.65 -5.05
N GLY A 210 -18.53 -17.88 -3.95
CA GLY A 210 -18.24 -18.36 -2.60
C GLY A 210 -16.77 -18.27 -2.19
N CYS A 211 -15.90 -17.81 -3.08
CA CYS A 211 -14.47 -17.62 -2.90
C CYS A 211 -14.14 -16.13 -2.90
N ASP A 212 -13.23 -15.71 -2.00
CA ASP A 212 -12.68 -14.36 -2.12
C ASP A 212 -11.74 -14.27 -3.34
N THR A 213 -11.68 -13.09 -3.96
CA THR A 213 -10.85 -12.88 -5.16
C THR A 213 -9.39 -13.28 -4.95
N ARG A 214 -8.82 -13.17 -3.74
CA ARG A 214 -7.44 -13.62 -3.53
C ARG A 214 -7.31 -15.12 -3.78
N ASN A 215 -8.25 -15.90 -3.27
CA ASN A 215 -8.23 -17.34 -3.44
C ASN A 215 -8.50 -17.74 -4.89
N ASP A 216 -9.35 -17.00 -5.63
CA ASP A 216 -9.54 -17.22 -7.06
C ASP A 216 -8.24 -17.01 -7.85
N ILE A 217 -7.51 -15.92 -7.56
CA ILE A 217 -6.25 -15.63 -8.25
C ILE A 217 -5.17 -16.63 -7.86
N LEU A 218 -5.09 -17.04 -6.59
CA LEU A 218 -4.16 -18.10 -6.19
C LEU A 218 -4.50 -19.44 -6.84
N ALA A 219 -5.77 -19.80 -6.97
CA ALA A 219 -6.20 -21.01 -7.65
C ALA A 219 -5.85 -21.00 -9.14
N ARG A 220 -5.96 -19.83 -9.79
CA ARG A 220 -5.63 -19.63 -11.20
C ARG A 220 -4.12 -19.67 -11.47
N ASP A 221 -3.33 -19.02 -10.62
CA ASP A 221 -1.92 -18.72 -10.92
C ASP A 221 -0.92 -19.69 -10.28
N LEU A 222 -1.33 -20.46 -9.27
CA LEU A 222 -0.46 -21.46 -8.65
C LEU A 222 -0.67 -22.84 -9.29
N GLY A 223 0.44 -23.54 -9.52
CA GLY A 223 0.43 -24.99 -9.78
C GLY A 223 0.43 -25.80 -8.49
N ASP A 224 0.18 -27.10 -8.60
CA ASP A 224 0.31 -28.09 -7.51
C ASP A 224 -0.35 -27.68 -6.19
N THR A 225 -1.58 -27.15 -6.28
CA THR A 225 -2.25 -26.56 -5.13
C THR A 225 -2.90 -27.60 -4.22
N THR A 226 -2.96 -27.29 -2.91
CA THR A 226 -3.80 -28.00 -1.95
C THR A 226 -4.77 -27.04 -1.30
N HIS A 227 -6.02 -27.45 -1.10
CA HIS A 227 -7.10 -26.55 -0.65
C HIS A 227 -7.73 -27.07 0.66
N SER A 228 -8.32 -26.16 1.43
CA SER A 228 -9.20 -26.45 2.55
C SER A 228 -10.62 -26.00 2.19
N GLY A 229 -11.55 -26.94 2.07
CA GLY A 229 -12.88 -26.64 1.55
C GLY A 229 -12.82 -26.17 0.09
N PRO A 230 -13.85 -25.46 -0.40
CA PRO A 230 -13.99 -25.18 -1.84
C PRO A 230 -12.96 -24.18 -2.37
N CYS A 231 -12.53 -23.22 -1.56
CA CYS A 231 -11.81 -22.03 -2.05
C CYS A 231 -10.42 -21.84 -1.44
N ARG A 232 -10.19 -22.29 -0.20
CA ARG A 232 -9.05 -21.80 0.58
C ARG A 232 -7.75 -22.50 0.17
N ILE A 233 -6.92 -21.84 -0.63
CA ILE A 233 -5.61 -22.36 -1.05
C ILE A 233 -4.66 -22.42 0.13
N LEU A 234 -4.18 -23.62 0.49
CA LEU A 234 -3.23 -23.86 1.57
C LEU A 234 -1.79 -23.89 1.07
N THR A 235 -1.54 -24.52 -0.07
CA THR A 235 -0.21 -24.59 -0.69
C THR A 235 -0.31 -24.45 -2.20
N GLY A 236 0.83 -24.21 -2.84
CA GLY A 236 0.99 -24.26 -4.29
C GLY A 236 2.39 -23.81 -4.70
N THR A 237 2.67 -23.86 -5.99
CA THR A 237 3.94 -23.43 -6.57
C THR A 237 3.66 -22.30 -7.56
N LEU A 238 4.25 -21.14 -7.31
CA LEU A 238 4.20 -20.01 -8.23
C LEU A 238 5.42 -20.06 -9.15
N THR A 239 5.20 -20.14 -10.46
CA THR A 239 6.23 -19.73 -11.43
C THR A 239 6.05 -18.23 -11.65
N ASP A 240 6.83 -17.43 -10.93
CA ASP A 240 6.61 -15.98 -10.83
C ASP A 240 6.89 -15.29 -12.17
N PRO A 241 5.90 -14.63 -12.79
CA PRO A 241 6.09 -14.00 -14.08
C PRO A 241 6.99 -12.77 -14.03
N TYR A 242 7.15 -12.13 -12.86
CA TYR A 242 7.94 -10.91 -12.74
C TYR A 242 9.44 -11.15 -12.65
N THR A 243 9.86 -12.24 -12.01
CA THR A 243 11.26 -12.59 -11.78
C THR A 243 11.72 -13.84 -12.51
N GLY A 244 10.79 -14.68 -13.00
CA GLY A 244 11.07 -16.00 -13.54
C GLY A 244 11.40 -17.06 -12.47
N SER A 245 11.34 -16.70 -11.18
CA SER A 245 11.67 -17.60 -10.07
C SER A 245 10.52 -18.53 -9.75
N VAL A 246 10.83 -19.72 -9.24
CA VAL A 246 9.83 -20.64 -8.68
C VAL A 246 9.73 -20.39 -7.17
N ILE A 247 8.52 -20.13 -6.68
CA ILE A 247 8.25 -19.81 -5.27
C ILE A 247 7.22 -20.79 -4.71
N SER A 248 7.60 -21.54 -3.68
CA SER A 248 6.65 -22.37 -2.93
C SER A 248 5.78 -21.50 -2.02
N PHE A 249 4.48 -21.53 -2.27
CA PHE A 249 3.47 -20.93 -1.43
C PHE A 249 2.98 -21.93 -0.37
N VAL A 250 3.03 -21.51 0.89
CA VAL A 250 2.44 -22.20 2.05
C VAL A 250 1.73 -21.16 2.91
N ARG A 251 0.41 -21.24 2.98
CA ARG A 251 -0.40 -20.30 3.74
C ARG A 251 0.10 -20.20 5.18
N GLY A 252 0.53 -19.01 5.54
CA GLY A 252 1.08 -18.72 6.86
C GLY A 252 1.97 -17.49 6.81
N ASN A 253 2.36 -16.98 7.99
CA ASN A 253 3.07 -15.70 8.10
C ASN A 253 4.41 -15.66 7.34
N ALA A 254 5.08 -16.81 7.18
CA ALA A 254 6.41 -16.91 6.60
C ALA A 254 6.45 -16.86 5.06
N THR A 255 5.40 -17.32 4.36
CA THR A 255 5.41 -17.39 2.89
C THR A 255 4.20 -16.74 2.21
N SER A 256 3.10 -16.49 2.94
CA SER A 256 1.98 -15.70 2.39
C SER A 256 2.39 -14.29 1.96
N THR A 257 3.44 -13.72 2.57
CA THR A 257 4.00 -12.43 2.20
C THR A 257 4.95 -12.50 1.00
N LYS A 258 5.49 -13.69 0.71
CA LYS A 258 6.33 -13.96 -0.46
C LYS A 258 5.51 -14.02 -1.75
N VAL A 259 4.25 -14.43 -1.68
CA VAL A 259 3.31 -14.39 -2.81
C VAL A 259 2.22 -13.36 -2.55
N GLN A 260 2.29 -12.25 -3.27
CA GLN A 260 1.28 -11.19 -3.23
C GLN A 260 0.39 -11.27 -4.46
N ILE A 261 -0.82 -10.71 -4.36
CA ILE A 261 -1.65 -10.48 -5.53
C ILE A 261 -1.45 -9.02 -5.92
N ASP A 262 -0.78 -8.79 -7.05
CA ASP A 262 -0.55 -7.46 -7.61
C ASP A 262 -1.76 -6.99 -8.40
N HIS A 263 -1.99 -5.67 -8.34
CA HIS A 263 -2.78 -4.94 -9.31
C HIS A 263 -1.87 -4.49 -10.45
N VAL A 264 -1.90 -5.18 -11.58
CA VAL A 264 -1.02 -4.96 -12.75
C VAL A 264 -1.02 -3.48 -13.15
N VAL A 265 -2.20 -2.85 -13.19
CA VAL A 265 -2.38 -1.41 -13.06
C VAL A 265 -2.63 -1.09 -11.58
N ALA A 266 -1.63 -0.51 -10.92
CA ALA A 266 -1.73 -0.21 -9.49
C ALA A 266 -2.93 0.70 -9.19
N LEU A 267 -3.67 0.44 -8.12
CA LEU A 267 -4.90 1.20 -7.80
C LEU A 267 -4.65 2.71 -7.63
N GLN A 268 -3.49 3.10 -7.12
CA GLN A 268 -3.10 4.51 -7.04
C GLN A 268 -2.77 5.09 -8.43
N ASN A 269 -2.16 4.31 -9.33
CA ASN A 269 -1.96 4.74 -10.72
C ASN A 269 -3.32 4.95 -11.39
N ALA A 270 -4.22 3.96 -11.28
CA ALA A 270 -5.57 4.07 -11.80
C ALA A 270 -6.29 5.32 -11.26
N TRP A 271 -6.16 5.64 -9.96
CA TRP A 271 -6.73 6.86 -9.36
C TRP A 271 -6.27 8.14 -10.05
N VAL A 272 -4.98 8.28 -10.33
CA VAL A 272 -4.42 9.46 -10.99
C VAL A 272 -4.55 9.40 -12.52
N THR A 273 -5.04 8.30 -13.08
CA THR A 273 -5.27 8.13 -14.52
C THR A 273 -6.72 7.79 -14.90
N GLY A 274 -7.69 8.14 -14.07
CA GLY A 274 -9.12 8.14 -14.45
C GLY A 274 -10.09 7.45 -13.51
N ALA A 275 -9.63 6.67 -12.54
CA ALA A 275 -10.52 5.99 -11.60
C ALA A 275 -11.29 6.96 -10.68
N GLN A 276 -10.89 8.23 -10.60
CA GLN A 276 -11.67 9.31 -9.98
C GLN A 276 -13.04 9.51 -10.64
N GLN A 277 -13.15 9.25 -11.95
CA GLN A 277 -14.39 9.43 -12.73
C GLN A 277 -15.27 8.17 -12.74
N LEU A 278 -14.74 7.05 -12.24
CA LEU A 278 -15.50 5.82 -12.11
C LEU A 278 -16.51 5.92 -10.97
N SER A 279 -17.63 5.24 -11.11
CA SER A 279 -18.52 4.97 -9.98
C SER A 279 -17.80 4.12 -8.93
N GLN A 280 -18.31 4.12 -7.69
CA GLN A 280 -17.77 3.26 -6.64
C GLN A 280 -17.80 1.78 -7.04
N ALA A 281 -18.89 1.32 -7.67
CA ALA A 281 -19.03 -0.06 -8.12
C ALA A 281 -17.98 -0.42 -9.19
N GLN A 282 -17.69 0.48 -10.13
CA GLN A 282 -16.64 0.27 -11.14
C GLN A 282 -15.23 0.24 -10.52
N ARG A 283 -14.95 1.06 -9.49
CA ARG A 283 -13.67 0.97 -8.76
C ARG A 283 -13.52 -0.36 -8.03
N VAL A 284 -14.58 -0.83 -7.38
CA VAL A 284 -14.59 -2.15 -6.74
C VAL A 284 -14.38 -3.26 -7.78
N ALA A 285 -15.03 -3.17 -8.93
CA ALA A 285 -14.81 -4.11 -10.03
C ALA A 285 -13.35 -4.09 -10.51
N LEU A 286 -12.78 -2.91 -10.78
CA LEU A 286 -11.35 -2.76 -11.18
C LEU A 286 -10.38 -3.37 -10.17
N ALA A 287 -10.69 -3.29 -8.88
CA ALA A 287 -9.85 -3.84 -7.83
C ALA A 287 -9.97 -5.36 -7.67
N ASN A 288 -11.02 -5.99 -8.19
CA ASN A 288 -11.25 -7.42 -8.10
C ASN A 288 -11.25 -8.12 -9.48
N ASP A 289 -10.98 -7.39 -10.56
CA ASP A 289 -10.95 -7.94 -11.92
C ASP A 289 -9.75 -8.87 -12.12
N PRO A 290 -9.96 -10.15 -12.50
CA PRO A 290 -8.87 -11.07 -12.79
C PRO A 290 -7.92 -10.56 -13.88
N ARG A 291 -8.34 -9.70 -14.80
CA ARG A 291 -7.44 -9.04 -15.77
C ARG A 291 -6.47 -8.09 -15.12
N ASN A 292 -6.83 -7.46 -14.01
CA ASN A 292 -5.95 -6.57 -13.27
C ASN A 292 -5.17 -7.27 -12.16
N LEU A 293 -5.46 -8.54 -11.86
CA LEU A 293 -4.88 -9.25 -10.71
C LEU A 293 -3.94 -10.39 -11.10
N LEU A 294 -2.78 -10.47 -10.46
CA LEU A 294 -1.78 -11.50 -10.72
C LEU A 294 -1.03 -11.91 -9.45
N ALA A 295 -0.87 -13.21 -9.20
CA ALA A 295 0.01 -13.70 -8.14
C ALA A 295 1.47 -13.53 -8.54
N VAL A 296 2.26 -12.86 -7.69
CA VAL A 296 3.65 -12.49 -7.97
C VAL A 296 4.53 -12.51 -6.72
N ASP A 297 5.85 -12.46 -6.92
CA ASP A 297 6.84 -12.24 -5.87
C ASP A 297 6.59 -10.95 -5.08
N GLY A 298 6.50 -11.08 -3.75
CA GLY A 298 6.12 -10.01 -2.84
C GLY A 298 7.11 -8.85 -2.77
N PRO A 299 8.42 -9.07 -2.58
CA PRO A 299 9.44 -8.03 -2.67
C PRO A 299 9.43 -7.29 -4.01
N THR A 300 9.31 -8.01 -5.12
CA THR A 300 9.27 -7.41 -6.47
C THR A 300 8.02 -6.55 -6.66
N ASN A 301 6.87 -7.00 -6.19
CA ASN A 301 5.64 -6.20 -6.17
C ASN A 301 5.74 -4.97 -5.27
N SER A 302 6.40 -5.09 -4.12
CA SER A 302 6.63 -3.97 -3.21
C SER A 302 7.53 -2.91 -3.86
N ALA A 303 8.54 -3.33 -4.63
CA ALA A 303 9.41 -2.45 -5.41
C ALA A 303 8.68 -1.76 -6.57
N LYS A 304 7.71 -2.42 -7.21
CA LYS A 304 6.82 -1.81 -8.22
C LYS A 304 6.02 -0.63 -7.65
N GLY A 305 5.45 -0.81 -6.46
CA GLY A 305 4.63 0.20 -5.80
C GLY A 305 3.48 0.69 -6.68
N ALA A 306 3.40 2.02 -6.88
CA ALA A 306 2.40 2.66 -7.74
C ALA A 306 2.93 3.06 -9.13
N GLY A 307 4.07 2.49 -9.54
CA GLY A 307 4.70 2.78 -10.83
C GLY A 307 3.83 2.40 -12.03
N ASP A 308 3.89 3.21 -13.08
CA ASP A 308 3.42 2.87 -14.43
C ASP A 308 4.54 2.19 -15.24
N ALA A 309 4.23 1.77 -16.47
CA ALA A 309 5.20 1.16 -17.38
C ALA A 309 6.43 2.03 -17.70
N ALA A 310 6.39 3.35 -17.48
CA ALA A 310 7.55 4.22 -17.65
C ALA A 310 8.47 4.21 -16.42
N THR A 311 7.91 3.98 -15.23
CA THR A 311 8.62 4.01 -13.96
C THR A 311 9.15 2.63 -13.57
N TRP A 312 8.41 1.57 -13.92
CA TRP A 312 8.75 0.22 -13.53
C TRP A 312 8.30 -0.80 -14.59
N LEU A 313 9.17 -1.77 -14.88
CA LEU A 313 8.86 -2.95 -15.69
C LEU A 313 9.39 -4.19 -14.98
N PRO A 314 8.76 -5.35 -15.15
CA PRO A 314 9.26 -6.60 -14.59
C PRO A 314 10.73 -6.86 -14.91
N PRO A 315 11.54 -7.33 -13.94
CA PRO A 315 12.92 -7.77 -14.18
C PRO A 315 13.00 -8.85 -15.28
N GLN A 316 12.05 -9.78 -15.31
CA GLN A 316 11.92 -10.80 -16.35
C GLN A 316 11.54 -10.17 -17.69
N LYS A 317 12.54 -9.93 -18.55
CA LYS A 317 12.35 -9.23 -19.83
C LYS A 317 11.35 -9.93 -20.75
N SER A 318 11.34 -11.26 -20.77
CA SER A 318 10.43 -12.04 -21.61
C SER A 318 8.95 -11.81 -21.26
N TYR A 319 8.64 -11.37 -20.04
CA TYR A 319 7.26 -11.11 -19.61
C TYR A 319 6.78 -9.67 -19.89
N ARG A 320 7.67 -8.76 -20.29
CA ARG A 320 7.33 -7.33 -20.41
C ARG A 320 6.25 -7.04 -21.46
N CYS A 321 6.24 -7.81 -22.54
CA CYS A 321 5.22 -7.71 -23.60
C CYS A 321 3.83 -7.99 -23.03
N THR A 322 3.67 -9.14 -22.37
CA THR A 322 2.43 -9.55 -21.70
C THR A 322 2.04 -8.55 -20.62
N TYR A 323 2.99 -8.09 -19.80
CA TYR A 323 2.74 -7.08 -18.77
C TYR A 323 2.16 -5.79 -19.33
N VAL A 324 2.76 -5.23 -20.38
CA VAL A 324 2.30 -3.99 -21.02
C VAL A 324 0.97 -4.19 -21.73
N ALA A 325 0.81 -5.27 -22.50
CA ALA A 325 -0.45 -5.59 -23.16
C ALA A 325 -1.61 -5.68 -22.16
N ARG A 326 -1.37 -6.32 -21.02
CA ARG A 326 -2.35 -6.45 -19.93
C ARG A 326 -2.68 -5.12 -19.27
N GLN A 327 -1.70 -4.22 -19.08
CA GLN A 327 -2.00 -2.86 -18.60
C GLN A 327 -2.89 -2.09 -19.57
N ILE A 328 -2.65 -2.22 -20.88
CA ILE A 328 -3.47 -1.58 -21.92
C ILE A 328 -4.89 -2.14 -21.92
N GLU A 329 -5.03 -3.47 -21.81
CA GLU A 329 -6.36 -4.13 -21.72
C GLU A 329 -7.15 -3.58 -20.52
N VAL A 330 -6.54 -3.53 -19.33
CA VAL A 330 -7.19 -2.99 -18.13
C VAL A 330 -7.53 -1.51 -18.31
N LYS A 331 -6.62 -0.69 -18.82
CA LYS A 331 -6.90 0.74 -19.02
C LYS A 331 -8.02 0.96 -20.02
N THR A 332 -8.08 0.15 -21.08
CA THR A 332 -9.16 0.18 -22.08
C THR A 332 -10.49 -0.21 -21.45
N ALA A 333 -10.54 -1.33 -20.73
CA ALA A 333 -11.77 -1.85 -20.13
C ALA A 333 -12.43 -0.87 -19.13
N TYR A 334 -11.62 -0.07 -18.44
CA TYR A 334 -12.08 0.87 -17.42
C TYR A 334 -12.04 2.34 -17.86
N GLY A 335 -11.80 2.62 -19.15
CA GLY A 335 -11.76 4.00 -19.68
C GLY A 335 -10.71 4.88 -19.00
N LEU A 336 -9.60 4.28 -18.56
CA LEU A 336 -8.47 4.99 -17.97
C LEU A 336 -7.60 5.59 -19.08
N TRP A 337 -6.88 6.66 -18.77
CA TRP A 337 -5.89 7.24 -19.69
C TRP A 337 -4.46 6.77 -19.37
N VAL A 338 -3.55 7.08 -20.28
CA VAL A 338 -2.10 6.89 -20.11
C VAL A 338 -1.40 8.23 -20.01
N ALA A 339 -0.34 8.29 -19.20
CA ALA A 339 0.55 9.46 -19.19
C ALA A 339 1.44 9.48 -20.45
N PRO A 340 1.90 10.63 -20.95
CA PRO A 340 2.76 10.69 -22.14
C PRO A 340 4.02 9.80 -22.06
N ALA A 341 4.68 9.79 -20.90
CA ALA A 341 5.84 8.94 -20.66
C ALA A 341 5.48 7.45 -20.64
N GLU A 342 4.34 7.11 -20.02
CA GLU A 342 3.80 5.74 -19.97
C GLU A 342 3.47 5.23 -21.37
N HIS A 343 2.74 6.01 -22.17
CA HIS A 343 2.42 5.67 -23.56
C HIS A 343 3.71 5.40 -24.35
N THR A 344 4.70 6.29 -24.27
CA THR A 344 6.00 6.11 -24.95
C THR A 344 6.72 4.84 -24.52
N ALA A 345 6.70 4.52 -23.22
CA ALA A 345 7.31 3.30 -22.70
C ALA A 345 6.57 2.04 -23.19
N MET A 346 5.24 2.07 -23.17
CA MET A 346 4.40 0.97 -23.67
C MET A 346 4.64 0.71 -25.16
N THR A 347 4.64 1.76 -25.99
CA THR A 347 4.96 1.63 -27.43
C THR A 347 6.33 1.01 -27.65
N ARG A 348 7.35 1.46 -26.92
CA ARG A 348 8.72 0.93 -27.05
C ARG A 348 8.81 -0.55 -26.67
N VAL A 349 8.17 -0.95 -25.58
CA VAL A 349 8.15 -2.36 -25.16
C VAL A 349 7.46 -3.19 -26.23
N LEU A 350 6.25 -2.82 -26.65
CA LEU A 350 5.49 -3.58 -27.64
C LEU A 350 6.18 -3.66 -29.01
N ALA A 351 6.90 -2.62 -29.44
CA ALA A 351 7.68 -2.65 -30.68
C ALA A 351 8.81 -3.69 -30.66
N SER A 352 9.28 -4.10 -29.47
CA SER A 352 10.30 -5.14 -29.30
C SER A 352 9.72 -6.56 -29.19
N CYS A 353 8.39 -6.68 -29.12
CA CYS A 353 7.67 -7.94 -28.92
C CYS A 353 7.40 -8.63 -30.26
N GLY A 354 8.47 -9.15 -30.87
CA GLY A 354 8.37 -9.85 -32.16
C GLY A 354 9.70 -10.44 -32.65
N GLY A 355 10.70 -10.55 -31.79
CA GLY A 355 11.94 -11.27 -32.10
C GLY A 355 12.90 -10.57 -33.07
N VAL A 356 12.60 -9.36 -33.56
CA VAL A 356 13.65 -8.53 -34.14
C VAL A 356 14.42 -7.91 -32.98
N ALA A 357 15.34 -8.69 -32.42
CA ALA A 357 16.49 -8.11 -31.77
C ALA A 357 17.17 -7.25 -32.83
N THR A 358 16.91 -5.94 -32.81
CA THR A 358 17.78 -4.98 -33.48
C THR A 358 19.16 -5.22 -32.88
N THR A 359 20.03 -5.88 -33.63
CA THR A 359 21.47 -5.99 -33.40
C THR A 359 22.18 -4.64 -33.59
N GLY A 360 21.52 -3.56 -33.19
CA GLY A 360 22.15 -2.29 -32.89
C GLY A 360 22.10 -2.14 -31.38
N SER A 361 23.26 -2.03 -30.73
CA SER A 361 23.34 -1.36 -29.43
C SER A 361 22.39 -0.17 -29.44
N PRO A 362 21.58 0.06 -28.39
CA PRO A 362 20.93 1.34 -28.28
C PRO A 362 22.06 2.37 -28.23
N THR A 363 22.23 3.12 -29.32
CA THR A 363 22.89 4.41 -29.24
C THR A 363 22.25 5.11 -28.05
N PRO A 364 23.04 5.61 -27.08
CA PRO A 364 22.48 6.45 -26.03
C PRO A 364 21.58 7.47 -26.73
N PRO A 365 20.36 7.76 -26.24
CA PRO A 365 19.61 8.87 -26.79
C PRO A 365 20.58 10.06 -26.90
N PRO A 366 20.58 10.82 -28.02
CA PRO A 366 21.44 11.99 -28.12
C PRO A 366 21.29 12.74 -26.80
N ALA A 367 22.41 13.04 -26.16
CA ALA A 367 22.43 13.84 -24.95
C ALA A 367 21.42 14.95 -25.17
N ALA A 368 20.43 15.05 -24.26
CA ALA A 368 19.46 16.13 -24.31
C ALA A 368 20.23 17.39 -24.65
N PRO A 369 19.80 18.18 -25.65
CA PRO A 369 20.52 19.40 -25.99
C PRO A 369 20.78 20.13 -24.68
N GLU A 370 22.04 20.49 -24.42
CA GLU A 370 22.36 21.41 -23.34
C GLU A 370 21.32 22.52 -23.40
N PRO A 371 20.75 22.96 -22.27
CA PRO A 371 19.67 23.93 -22.27
C PRO A 371 20.15 25.17 -23.02
N VAL A 372 19.75 25.26 -24.29
CA VAL A 372 19.92 26.47 -25.09
C VAL A 372 19.12 27.47 -24.30
N GLY A 373 19.82 28.49 -23.79
CA GLY A 373 19.27 29.49 -22.89
C GLY A 373 17.88 29.89 -23.38
N VAL A 374 16.88 29.57 -22.56
CA VAL A 374 15.51 30.04 -22.78
C VAL A 374 15.63 31.56 -22.94
N PRO A 375 15.21 32.16 -24.07
CA PRO A 375 15.15 33.60 -24.16
C PRO A 375 14.32 34.10 -22.98
N ALA A 376 14.82 35.12 -22.28
CA ALA A 376 14.18 35.66 -21.09
C ALA A 376 12.65 35.76 -21.29
N PRO A 377 11.84 35.34 -20.31
CA PRO A 377 10.39 35.38 -20.45
C PRO A 377 9.97 36.78 -20.91
N LEU A 378 9.11 36.84 -21.93
CA LEU A 378 8.39 38.07 -22.26
C LEU A 378 7.83 38.65 -20.94
N PRO A 379 7.90 39.98 -20.72
CA PRO A 379 7.33 40.60 -19.54
C PRO A 379 5.90 40.08 -19.35
N ALA A 380 5.62 39.57 -18.16
CA ALA A 380 4.29 39.10 -17.82
C ALA A 380 3.27 40.18 -18.20
N PRO A 381 2.13 39.83 -18.83
CA PRO A 381 1.03 40.77 -18.98
C PRO A 381 0.75 41.40 -17.61
N ALA A 382 0.58 42.72 -17.59
CA ALA A 382 0.25 43.44 -16.36
C ALA A 382 -0.89 42.69 -15.65
N PRO A 383 -0.82 42.52 -14.31
CA PRO A 383 -1.86 41.85 -13.55
C PRO A 383 -3.21 42.44 -13.95
N ALA A 384 -4.15 41.59 -14.35
CA ALA A 384 -5.54 41.99 -14.43
C ALA A 384 -5.92 42.65 -13.09
N PRO A 385 -6.71 43.74 -13.09
CA PRO A 385 -7.17 44.36 -11.86
C PRO A 385 -7.70 43.26 -10.92
N ALA A 386 -7.22 43.27 -9.68
CA ALA A 386 -7.70 42.33 -8.69
C ALA A 386 -9.23 42.40 -8.67
N PRO A 387 -9.95 41.26 -8.75
CA PRO A 387 -11.38 41.29 -8.52
C PRO A 387 -11.63 41.93 -7.15
N ASP A 388 -12.65 42.79 -7.09
CA ASP A 388 -13.02 43.47 -5.85
C ASP A 388 -13.04 42.47 -4.69
N PRO A 389 -12.53 42.84 -3.50
CA PRO A 389 -12.56 41.96 -2.34
C PRO A 389 -13.96 41.38 -2.18
N ALA A 390 -14.05 40.05 -2.19
CA ALA A 390 -15.29 39.38 -1.83
C ALA A 390 -15.79 39.98 -0.50
N PRO A 391 -17.09 40.31 -0.37
CA PRO A 391 -17.62 40.84 0.88
C PRO A 391 -17.18 39.96 2.03
N ALA A 392 -16.66 40.57 3.09
CA ALA A 392 -16.24 39.86 4.29
C ALA A 392 -17.37 38.89 4.72
N PRO A 393 -17.04 37.64 5.10
CA PRO A 393 -18.03 36.75 5.68
C PRO A 393 -18.75 37.49 6.80
N ALA A 394 -20.08 37.50 6.76
CA ALA A 394 -20.87 38.05 7.86
C ALA A 394 -20.37 37.42 9.18
N PRO A 395 -20.18 38.21 10.25
CA PRO A 395 -19.76 37.66 11.52
C PRO A 395 -20.69 36.51 11.91
N PRO A 396 -20.16 35.40 12.46
CA PRO A 396 -21.00 34.31 12.93
C PRO A 396 -22.06 34.89 13.85
N ALA A 397 -23.32 34.48 13.66
CA ALA A 397 -24.42 34.90 14.50
C ALA A 397 -23.99 34.79 15.96
N ALA A 398 -24.08 35.90 16.69
CA ALA A 398 -23.75 35.92 18.11
C ALA A 398 -24.49 34.78 18.79
N ALA A 399 -23.76 33.92 19.51
CA ALA A 399 -24.37 32.87 20.30
C ALA A 399 -25.47 33.51 21.17
N GLU A 400 -26.69 32.95 21.11
CA GLU A 400 -27.82 33.52 21.84
C GLU A 400 -27.46 33.72 23.31
N PRO A 401 -27.79 34.87 23.91
CA PRO A 401 -27.49 35.14 25.30
C PRO A 401 -28.12 34.07 26.19
N VAL A 402 -27.33 33.50 27.11
CA VAL A 402 -27.85 32.46 28.00
C VAL A 402 -28.86 33.05 28.97
N HIS A 403 -29.97 32.36 29.19
CA HIS A 403 -30.98 32.77 30.16
C HIS A 403 -30.71 32.09 31.52
N PRO A 404 -30.60 32.85 32.64
CA PRO A 404 -30.43 32.26 33.96
C PRO A 404 -31.55 31.26 34.27
N GLY A 405 -31.19 30.06 34.75
CA GLY A 405 -32.13 28.99 35.04
C GLY A 405 -32.62 28.17 33.82
N ALA A 406 -32.28 28.55 32.59
CA ALA A 406 -32.60 27.74 31.41
C ALA A 406 -31.75 26.47 31.35
N PHE A 407 -32.27 25.43 30.68
CA PHE A 407 -31.58 24.17 30.50
C PHE A 407 -30.34 24.31 29.63
N CYS A 408 -29.31 23.54 29.95
CA CYS A 408 -28.06 23.51 29.21
C CYS A 408 -27.57 22.05 29.08
N SER A 409 -26.91 21.75 27.96
CA SER A 409 -26.60 20.37 27.56
C SER A 409 -25.23 19.89 28.03
N THR A 410 -24.27 20.80 28.17
CA THR A 410 -22.86 20.47 28.43
C THR A 410 -22.42 21.05 29.76
N PRO A 411 -22.28 20.26 30.84
CA PRO A 411 -21.85 20.79 32.13
C PRO A 411 -20.42 21.37 32.04
N GLY A 412 -20.19 22.48 32.74
CA GLY A 412 -18.89 23.14 32.83
C GLY A 412 -18.59 24.18 31.76
N VAL A 413 -19.50 24.42 30.80
CA VAL A 413 -19.34 25.54 29.84
C VAL A 413 -19.85 26.85 30.46
N THR A 414 -19.19 27.96 30.12
CA THR A 414 -19.57 29.31 30.55
C THR A 414 -20.26 30.04 29.39
N GLY A 415 -21.36 30.73 29.69
CA GLY A 415 -22.11 31.55 28.75
C GLY A 415 -22.43 32.91 29.34
N VAL A 416 -22.63 33.92 28.49
CA VAL A 416 -22.92 35.29 28.90
C VAL A 416 -24.39 35.61 28.63
N ALA A 417 -25.11 36.07 29.65
CA ALA A 417 -26.51 36.48 29.52
C ALA A 417 -26.61 37.87 28.87
N ALA A 418 -27.80 38.25 28.41
CA ALA A 418 -28.02 39.54 27.75
C ALA A 418 -27.64 40.77 28.61
N ASN A 419 -27.57 40.59 29.93
CA ASN A 419 -27.11 41.62 30.89
C ASN A 419 -25.60 41.63 31.13
N GLY A 420 -24.82 40.87 30.34
CA GLY A 420 -23.35 40.79 30.43
C GLY A 420 -22.82 39.92 31.58
N ARG A 421 -23.67 39.33 32.43
CA ARG A 421 -23.22 38.41 33.49
C ARG A 421 -22.89 37.04 32.92
N SER A 422 -21.80 36.46 33.40
CA SER A 422 -21.39 35.10 33.07
C SER A 422 -22.09 34.07 33.96
N TYR A 423 -22.54 32.97 33.37
CA TYR A 423 -23.18 31.84 34.03
C TYR A 423 -22.49 30.55 33.59
N THR A 424 -22.40 29.58 34.50
CA THR A 424 -21.81 28.26 34.23
C THR A 424 -22.90 27.19 34.17
N CYS A 425 -22.91 26.40 33.11
CA CYS A 425 -23.83 25.29 32.97
C CYS A 425 -23.55 24.21 34.03
N GLY A 426 -24.54 23.90 34.86
CA GLY A 426 -24.43 22.88 35.89
C GLY A 426 -23.56 23.26 37.09
N GLY A 427 -23.30 24.56 37.31
CA GLY A 427 -22.49 25.02 38.46
C GLY A 427 -23.00 24.59 39.84
N LYS A 428 -24.31 24.28 39.96
CA LYS A 428 -24.94 23.77 41.18
C LYS A 428 -25.30 22.27 41.11
N GLY A 429 -24.76 21.54 40.14
CA GLY A 429 -25.14 20.15 39.85
C GLY A 429 -26.40 20.03 38.99
N ALA A 430 -26.83 18.80 38.75
CA ALA A 430 -28.06 18.50 38.01
C ALA A 430 -29.30 18.64 38.92
N ASP A 431 -30.44 18.98 38.34
CA ASP A 431 -31.73 18.97 39.04
C ASP A 431 -32.16 17.55 39.42
N THR A 432 -33.30 17.43 40.12
CA THR A 432 -33.86 16.12 40.53
C THR A 432 -34.23 15.21 39.36
N LYS A 433 -34.21 15.71 38.12
CA LYS A 433 -34.45 14.99 36.87
C LYS A 433 -33.17 14.75 36.07
N GLY A 434 -32.00 15.07 36.63
CA GLY A 434 -30.69 14.85 36.00
C GLY A 434 -30.34 15.88 34.92
N LYS A 435 -31.01 17.03 34.86
CA LYS A 435 -30.78 18.08 33.86
C LYS A 435 -29.94 19.22 34.42
N TYR A 436 -29.10 19.83 33.58
CA TYR A 436 -28.27 20.97 33.96
C TYR A 436 -28.93 22.29 33.59
N HIS A 437 -28.67 23.31 34.41
CA HIS A 437 -29.16 24.67 34.22
C HIS A 437 -28.03 25.69 34.29
N TRP A 438 -28.21 26.83 33.61
CA TRP A 438 -27.33 27.99 33.73
C TRP A 438 -27.47 28.61 35.12
N ASN A 439 -26.38 28.58 35.90
CA ASN A 439 -26.32 29.14 37.24
C ASN A 439 -25.12 30.09 37.37
N SER A 440 -25.28 31.13 38.18
CA SER A 440 -24.22 32.11 38.48
C SER A 440 -23.10 31.50 39.30
#